data_AF-A0A7S4CD98-F1
#
_entry.id   AF-A0A7S4CD98-F1
#
_cell.length_a   1.000
_cell.length_b   1.000
_cell.length_c   1.000
_cell.angle_alpha   90.00
_cell.angle_beta   90.00
_cell.angle_gamma   90.00
#
_symmetry.space_group_name_H-M   'P 1'
#
loop_
_entity.id
_entity.type
_entity.pdbx_description
1 polymer ?
#
loop_
_entity_poly.entity_id
_entity_poly.type
_entity_poly.pdbx_seq_one_letter_code
_entity_poly.pdbx_strand_id
1 'polypeptide(L)'
;SRQPDWYGVSESCLFQLSPRFRTYFSRKKKHWTFCRRSFFGLDGVVDLTKPKWDREVSWPALGFRNTLAHGESFASGAFGSPSLASEAEFEVVGLEIWAVNAVADVPTEPSVLRTGQGLLEAFVGGR
;
A
#
# COMPACT_ATOMS: atom_id res chain seq x y z
N SER A 1 -16.01 13.16 -6.90
CA SER A 1 -14.69 13.78 -7.11
C SER A 1 -13.97 14.14 -5.80
N ARG A 2 -14.00 13.28 -4.77
CA ARG A 2 -13.17 13.49 -3.56
C ARG A 2 -11.81 12.84 -3.77
N GLN A 3 -10.73 13.42 -3.23
CA GLN A 3 -9.43 12.75 -3.11
C GLN A 3 -9.54 11.57 -2.13
N PRO A 4 -8.70 10.53 -2.24
CA PRO A 4 -8.74 9.40 -1.30
C PRO A 4 -8.31 9.86 0.10
N ASP A 5 -8.91 9.27 1.14
CA ASP A 5 -8.40 9.42 2.51
C ASP A 5 -7.09 8.64 2.62
N TRP A 6 -6.10 9.29 3.24
CA TRP A 6 -4.75 8.75 3.42
C TRP A 6 -4.56 8.29 4.85
N TYR A 7 -4.02 7.09 5.00
CA TYR A 7 -3.74 6.43 6.27
C TYR A 7 -2.25 6.04 6.36
N GLY A 8 -1.81 5.66 7.56
CA GLY A 8 -0.45 5.19 7.82
C GLY A 8 0.38 6.13 8.67
N VAL A 9 1.62 5.72 8.92
CA VAL A 9 2.60 6.41 9.78
C VAL A 9 3.99 6.34 9.14
N SER A 10 4.95 7.10 9.68
CA SER A 10 6.33 7.16 9.18
C SER A 10 7.04 5.80 9.07
N GLU A 11 6.58 4.82 9.84
CA GLU A 11 7.11 3.47 9.97
C GLU A 11 6.72 2.57 8.79
N SER A 12 5.78 3.01 7.93
CA SER A 12 5.48 2.30 6.69
C SER A 12 6.71 2.21 5.79
N CYS A 13 6.97 1.02 5.26
CA CYS A 13 8.05 0.73 4.33
C CYS A 13 7.58 -0.23 3.23
N LEU A 14 8.32 -0.25 2.12
CA LEU A 14 8.17 -1.24 1.05
C LEU A 14 9.40 -2.13 1.04
N PHE A 15 9.25 -3.39 0.67
CA PHE A 15 10.39 -4.25 0.42
C PHE A 15 10.14 -5.15 -0.79
N GLN A 16 11.23 -5.58 -1.40
CA GLN A 16 11.27 -6.48 -2.54
C GLN A 16 12.24 -7.61 -2.21
N LEU A 17 11.81 -8.87 -2.39
CA LEU A 17 12.65 -10.05 -2.11
C LEU A 17 13.48 -10.46 -3.34
N SER A 18 12.89 -10.38 -4.54
CA SER A 18 13.47 -10.83 -5.81
C SER A 18 13.52 -9.68 -6.82
N PRO A 19 14.62 -9.48 -7.58
CA PRO A 19 15.76 -10.40 -7.72
C PRO A 19 16.77 -10.31 -6.57
N ARG A 20 16.70 -9.26 -5.75
CA ARG A 20 17.54 -9.10 -4.54
C ARG A 20 16.73 -8.43 -3.46
N PHE A 21 16.97 -8.84 -2.23
CA PHE A 21 16.35 -8.22 -1.06
C PHE A 21 16.71 -6.73 -0.97
N ARG A 22 15.70 -5.87 -0.92
CA ARG A 22 15.82 -4.43 -0.68
C ARG A 22 14.63 -3.90 0.11
N THR A 23 14.90 -2.93 0.97
CA THR A 23 13.88 -2.21 1.75
C THR A 23 13.94 -0.73 1.40
N TYR A 24 12.77 -0.10 1.28
CA TYR A 24 12.57 1.30 0.95
C TYR A 24 11.71 1.93 2.05
N PHE A 25 12.32 2.79 2.86
CA PHE A 25 11.63 3.49 3.94
C PHE A 25 10.99 4.77 3.43
N SER A 26 9.85 5.15 4.02
CA SER A 26 9.21 6.43 3.68
C SER A 26 10.14 7.60 3.97
N ARG A 27 10.34 8.45 2.96
CA ARG A 27 11.02 9.76 3.04
C ARG A 27 10.04 10.89 3.33
N LYS A 28 8.73 10.66 3.13
CA LYS A 28 7.69 11.66 3.38
C LYS A 28 6.98 11.41 4.71
N LYS A 29 6.51 12.51 5.29
CA LYS A 29 5.74 12.51 6.55
C LYS A 29 4.22 12.41 6.36
N LYS A 30 3.72 12.20 5.14
CA LYS A 30 2.28 12.15 4.79
C LYS A 30 2.05 11.27 3.55
N HIS A 31 0.89 10.62 3.46
CA HIS A 31 0.38 9.85 2.30
C HIS A 31 1.01 8.46 2.07
N TRP A 32 0.84 7.54 3.02
CA TRP A 32 1.45 6.20 2.96
C TRP A 32 0.55 5.14 2.37
N THR A 33 -0.73 5.14 2.71
CA THR A 33 -1.69 4.12 2.28
C THR A 33 -3.01 4.77 1.96
N PHE A 34 -3.70 4.30 0.93
CA PHE A 34 -5.09 4.65 0.69
C PHE A 34 -5.87 3.41 0.26
N CYS A 35 -7.16 3.42 0.57
CA CYS A 35 -8.06 2.36 0.18
C CYS A 35 -9.33 2.96 -0.43
N ARG A 36 -9.76 2.40 -1.56
CA ARG A 36 -11.06 2.62 -2.19
C ARG A 36 -11.66 1.29 -2.56
N ARG A 37 -12.98 1.30 -2.79
CA ARG A 37 -13.76 0.13 -3.20
C ARG A 37 -13.18 -0.63 -4.38
N SER A 38 -12.52 0.05 -5.32
CA SER A 38 -11.94 -0.54 -6.53
C SER A 38 -10.43 -0.75 -6.47
N PHE A 39 -9.74 -0.17 -5.49
CA PHE A 39 -8.28 -0.04 -5.52
C PHE A 39 -7.69 0.24 -4.14
N PHE A 40 -6.61 -0.45 -3.83
CA PHE A 40 -5.76 -0.21 -2.68
C PHE A 40 -4.38 0.18 -3.16
N GLY A 41 -3.78 1.19 -2.55
CA GLY A 41 -2.45 1.64 -2.93
C GLY A 41 -1.60 2.02 -1.74
N LEU A 42 -0.31 1.77 -1.91
CA LEU A 42 0.77 2.20 -1.05
C LEU A 42 1.56 3.28 -1.80
N ASP A 43 1.68 4.41 -1.13
CA ASP A 43 2.22 5.67 -1.64
C ASP A 43 1.42 6.36 -2.75
N GLY A 44 1.68 7.65 -2.90
CA GLY A 44 1.40 8.43 -4.10
C GLY A 44 0.49 9.60 -3.77
N VAL A 45 0.68 10.77 -4.36
CA VAL A 45 -0.43 11.72 -4.47
C VAL A 45 -1.19 11.28 -5.71
N VAL A 46 -2.04 10.25 -5.55
CA VAL A 46 -2.74 9.66 -6.69
C VAL A 46 -3.97 10.50 -7.00
N ASP A 47 -3.91 11.24 -8.11
CA ASP A 47 -5.10 11.80 -8.70
C ASP A 47 -5.76 10.77 -9.61
N LEU A 48 -6.64 9.95 -9.01
CA LEU A 48 -7.41 8.92 -9.71
C LEU A 48 -8.40 9.49 -10.76
N THR A 49 -8.55 10.82 -10.86
CA THR A 49 -9.35 11.43 -11.94
C THR A 49 -8.57 11.60 -13.25
N LYS A 50 -7.24 11.47 -13.18
CA LYS A 50 -6.34 11.55 -14.31
C LYS A 50 -5.86 10.14 -14.71
N PRO A 51 -5.60 9.90 -16.00
CA PRO A 51 -5.20 8.57 -16.47
C PRO A 51 -3.77 8.22 -16.06
N LYS A 52 -3.43 6.92 -16.08
CA LYS A 52 -2.15 6.45 -15.55
C LYS A 52 -0.88 6.89 -16.25
N TRP A 53 -1.04 7.26 -17.52
CA TRP A 53 0.02 7.78 -18.37
C TRP A 53 0.17 9.31 -18.29
N ASP A 54 -0.66 9.99 -17.48
CA ASP A 54 -0.50 11.41 -17.19
C ASP A 54 0.75 11.61 -16.32
N ARG A 55 1.79 12.20 -16.92
CA ARG A 55 3.09 12.45 -16.26
C ARG A 55 3.00 13.45 -15.12
N GLU A 56 1.90 14.20 -15.02
CA GLU A 56 1.64 15.13 -13.91
C GLU A 56 1.16 14.40 -12.63
N VAL A 57 0.90 13.09 -12.69
CA VAL A 57 0.35 12.30 -11.58
C VAL A 57 1.31 11.22 -11.12
N SER A 58 1.64 11.21 -9.83
CA SER A 58 2.36 10.09 -9.22
C SER A 58 1.41 8.92 -9.01
N TRP A 59 1.72 7.78 -9.63
CA TRP A 59 1.07 6.50 -9.35
C TRP A 59 1.62 5.86 -8.07
N PRO A 60 0.84 4.99 -7.42
CA PRO A 60 1.29 4.34 -6.19
C PRO A 60 2.50 3.47 -6.44
N ALA A 61 3.38 3.40 -5.44
CA ALA A 61 4.55 2.53 -5.49
C ALA A 61 4.13 1.06 -5.68
N LEU A 62 3.05 0.69 -5.02
CA LEU A 62 2.43 -0.62 -5.10
C LEU A 62 0.91 -0.45 -4.97
N GLY A 63 0.16 -1.01 -5.90
CA GLY A 63 -1.29 -0.96 -5.89
C GLY A 63 -1.91 -2.30 -6.24
N PHE A 64 -3.13 -2.52 -5.78
CA PHE A 64 -3.91 -3.73 -6.02
C PHE A 64 -5.34 -3.34 -6.38
N ARG A 65 -5.90 -3.99 -7.38
CA ARG A 65 -7.32 -3.83 -7.74
C ARG A 65 -8.20 -4.58 -6.75
N ASN A 66 -9.48 -4.27 -6.71
CA ASN A 66 -10.43 -4.82 -5.74
C ASN A 66 -10.54 -6.35 -5.65
N THR A 67 -10.22 -7.08 -6.71
CA THR A 67 -10.19 -8.55 -6.68
C THR A 67 -8.90 -9.11 -6.12
N LEU A 68 -7.90 -8.26 -5.88
CA LEU A 68 -6.53 -8.61 -5.47
C LEU A 68 -5.80 -9.53 -6.45
N ALA A 69 -6.41 -9.88 -7.58
CA ALA A 69 -5.82 -10.71 -8.63
C ALA A 69 -4.85 -9.94 -9.52
N HIS A 70 -4.96 -8.61 -9.55
CA HIS A 70 -4.12 -7.73 -10.36
C HIS A 70 -3.49 -6.66 -9.49
N GLY A 71 -2.17 -6.52 -9.63
CA GLY A 71 -1.38 -5.50 -8.99
C GLY A 71 -0.68 -4.59 -10.00
N GLU A 72 -0.25 -3.44 -9.51
CA GLU A 72 0.48 -2.43 -10.27
C GLU A 72 1.64 -1.92 -9.41
N SER A 73 2.78 -1.61 -10.03
CA SER A 73 3.93 -1.04 -9.33
C SER A 73 4.63 0.02 -10.16
N PHE A 74 4.97 1.12 -9.50
CA PHE A 74 5.60 2.27 -10.12
C PHE A 74 6.75 2.81 -9.26
N ALA A 75 7.63 3.58 -9.88
CA ALA A 75 8.65 4.30 -9.12
C ALA A 75 7.98 5.33 -8.20
N SER A 76 8.47 5.39 -6.97
CA SER A 76 7.90 6.21 -5.92
C SER A 76 8.89 7.25 -5.42
N GLY A 77 8.46 8.51 -5.46
CA GLY A 77 9.21 9.60 -4.85
C GLY A 77 9.14 9.59 -3.32
N ALA A 78 8.05 9.08 -2.72
CA ALA A 78 7.92 9.12 -1.26
C ALA A 78 8.75 8.04 -0.57
N PHE A 79 8.85 6.84 -1.14
CA PHE A 79 9.71 5.77 -0.62
C PHE A 79 11.10 5.79 -1.28
N GLY A 80 11.25 6.54 -2.38
CA GLY A 80 12.46 6.51 -3.20
C GLY A 80 12.72 5.12 -3.78
N SER A 81 11.65 4.36 -4.05
CA SER A 81 11.72 3.04 -4.63
C SER A 81 11.61 3.11 -6.16
N PRO A 82 12.26 2.19 -6.90
CA PRO A 82 11.87 1.91 -8.27
C PRO A 82 10.50 1.21 -8.30
N SER A 83 10.04 0.83 -9.49
CA SER A 83 9.03 -0.23 -9.60
C SER A 83 9.55 -1.48 -8.88
N LEU A 84 8.70 -2.09 -8.06
CA LEU A 84 8.99 -3.30 -7.31
C LEU A 84 8.78 -4.57 -8.15
N ALA A 85 7.99 -4.45 -9.22
CA ALA A 85 7.76 -5.50 -10.20
C ALA A 85 8.55 -5.22 -11.50
N SER A 86 8.87 -6.27 -12.25
CA SER A 86 9.54 -6.16 -13.56
C SER A 86 8.69 -5.42 -14.58
N GLU A 87 7.37 -5.61 -14.49
CA GLU A 87 6.36 -4.95 -15.30
C GLU A 87 5.54 -4.00 -14.44
N ALA A 88 4.99 -2.95 -15.05
CA ALA A 88 4.15 -1.97 -14.35
C ALA A 88 2.84 -2.58 -13.83
N GLU A 89 2.35 -3.63 -14.48
CA GLU A 89 1.17 -4.39 -14.09
C GLU A 89 1.55 -5.88 -13.96
N PHE A 90 0.97 -6.57 -12.99
CA PHE A 90 1.27 -7.98 -12.73
C PHE A 90 0.04 -8.72 -12.19
N GLU A 91 0.03 -10.04 -12.40
CA GLU A 91 -0.93 -10.94 -11.77
C GLU A 91 -0.45 -11.37 -10.39
N VAL A 92 -1.37 -11.42 -9.44
CA VAL A 92 -1.09 -11.84 -8.07
C VAL A 92 -1.36 -13.34 -7.97
N VAL A 93 -0.28 -14.11 -7.83
CA VAL A 93 -0.36 -15.57 -7.67
C VAL A 93 -0.71 -15.95 -6.22
N GLY A 94 -0.33 -15.10 -5.26
CA GLY A 94 -0.65 -15.27 -3.85
C GLY A 94 -0.49 -13.94 -3.10
N LEU A 95 -1.40 -13.68 -2.17
CA LEU A 95 -1.34 -12.53 -1.27
C LEU A 95 -1.44 -13.03 0.18
N GLU A 96 -0.46 -12.65 0.98
CA GLU A 96 -0.41 -13.00 2.40
C GLU A 96 -0.33 -11.72 3.22
N ILE A 97 -1.13 -11.65 4.29
CA ILE A 97 -1.09 -10.56 5.25
C ILE A 97 -0.64 -11.12 6.59
N TRP A 98 0.50 -10.63 7.06
CA TRP A 98 1.12 -11.06 8.30
C TRP A 98 0.93 -9.97 9.35
N ALA A 99 0.21 -10.30 10.43
CA ALA A 99 0.09 -9.43 11.60
C ALA A 99 1.01 -9.95 12.69
N VAL A 100 1.94 -9.11 13.16
CA VAL A 100 2.71 -9.42 14.36
C VAL A 100 1.82 -9.09 15.55
N ASN A 101 1.39 -10.09 16.30
CA ASN A 101 0.93 -9.86 17.66
C ASN A 101 2.12 -9.34 18.44
N ALA A 102 2.19 -8.02 18.63
CA ALA A 102 3.10 -7.43 19.59
C ALA A 102 2.82 -8.16 20.92
N VAL A 103 3.83 -8.85 21.42
CA VAL A 103 3.73 -9.82 22.51
C VAL A 103 2.94 -9.23 23.68
N ALA A 104 2.08 -10.08 24.26
CA ALA A 104 1.00 -9.80 25.22
C ALA A 104 1.38 -9.14 26.57
N ASP A 105 2.62 -8.67 26.72
CA ASP A 105 3.14 -8.08 27.97
C ASP A 105 3.31 -6.55 27.91
N VAL A 106 3.09 -5.94 26.75
CA VAL A 106 2.89 -4.49 26.65
C VAL A 106 1.37 -4.28 26.58
N PRO A 107 0.74 -3.48 27.46
CA PRO A 107 -0.66 -3.12 27.30
C PRO A 107 -0.81 -2.43 25.94
N THR A 108 -1.22 -3.20 24.95
CA THR A 108 -1.41 -2.70 23.60
C THR A 108 -2.69 -1.91 23.68
N GLU A 109 -2.63 -0.60 23.46
CA GLU A 109 -3.84 0.21 23.43
C GLU A 109 -4.86 -0.46 22.48
N PRO A 110 -6.14 -0.59 22.87
CA PRO A 110 -7.17 -1.25 22.07
C PRO A 110 -7.32 -0.70 20.64
N SER A 111 -6.76 0.49 20.37
CA SER A 111 -6.69 1.15 19.06
C SER A 111 -5.81 0.41 18.05
N VAL A 112 -4.73 -0.27 18.48
CA VAL A 112 -3.71 -0.89 17.60
C VAL A 112 -4.13 -2.28 17.08
N LEU A 113 -4.80 -3.09 17.90
CA LEU A 113 -5.34 -4.39 17.47
C LEU A 113 -6.51 -4.21 16.48
N ARG A 114 -7.26 -3.11 16.60
CA ARG A 114 -8.35 -2.77 15.68
C ARG A 114 -7.87 -2.33 14.30
N THR A 115 -6.66 -1.78 14.16
CA THR A 115 -6.15 -1.36 12.85
C THR A 115 -5.73 -2.53 11.99
N GLY A 116 -5.05 -3.56 12.54
CA GLY A 116 -4.65 -4.73 11.76
C GLY A 116 -5.84 -5.59 11.31
N GLN A 117 -6.75 -5.91 12.24
CA GLN A 117 -7.96 -6.67 11.96
C GLN A 117 -8.98 -5.86 11.15
N GLY A 118 -9.13 -4.56 11.43
CA GLY A 118 -9.99 -3.66 10.66
C GLY A 118 -9.49 -3.42 9.23
N LEU A 119 -8.18 -3.41 9.00
CA LEU A 119 -7.64 -3.41 7.63
C LEU A 119 -8.03 -4.71 6.93
N LEU A 120 -7.82 -5.86 7.58
CA LEU A 120 -8.14 -7.18 7.03
C LEU A 120 -9.64 -7.34 6.72
N GLU A 121 -10.51 -6.89 7.63
CA GLU A 121 -11.97 -6.94 7.48
C GLU A 121 -12.46 -5.95 6.42
N ALA A 122 -11.89 -4.75 6.34
CA ALA A 122 -12.17 -3.80 5.25
C ALA A 122 -11.68 -4.31 3.88
N PHE A 123 -10.65 -5.17 3.86
CA PHE A 123 -10.05 -5.69 2.63
C PHE A 123 -10.70 -6.97 2.11
N VAL A 124 -10.89 -7.96 3.00
CA VAL A 124 -11.42 -9.29 2.69
C VAL A 124 -12.95 -9.30 2.76
N GLY A 125 -13.55 -8.43 3.58
CA GLY A 125 -14.97 -8.47 3.90
C GLY A 125 -15.91 -7.86 2.84
N GLY A 126 -15.40 -7.16 1.82
CA GLY A 126 -16.21 -6.65 0.71
C GLY A 126 -17.45 -5.84 1.14
N ARG A 127 -17.36 -5.06 2.23
CA ARG A 127 -18.38 -4.09 2.66
C ARG A 127 -17.75 -2.72 2.89
#